data_AF-A0A7W0NHH5-F1
#
_entry.id   AF-A0A7W0NHH5-F1
#
_cell.length_a   1.000
_cell.length_b   1.000
_cell.length_c   1.000
_cell.angle_alpha   90.00
_cell.angle_beta   90.00
_cell.angle_gamma   90.00
#
_symmetry.space_group_name_H-M   'P 1'
#
loop_
_entity.id
_entity.type
_entity.pdbx_description
1 polymer ?
#
loop_
_entity_poly.entity_id
_entity_poly.type
_entity_poly.pdbx_seq_one_letter_code
_entity_poly.pdbx_strand_id
1 'polypeptide(L)' 'VYEFVLRTRRWQRLPDLPTPRHGLGVVAYGNRIFTLAGGPRPGLTTSGLVESLRVG' A
#
# COMPACT_ATOMS: atom_id res chain seq x y z
N VAL A 1 1.64 -5.92 -4.39
CA VAL A 1 0.50 -4.94 -4.37
C VAL A 1 -0.18 -4.97 -5.75
N TYR A 2 -1.43 -4.53 -5.91
CA TYR A 2 -2.07 -4.47 -7.22
C TYR A 2 -2.78 -3.14 -7.45
N GLU A 3 -2.78 -2.65 -8.69
CA GLU A 3 -3.63 -1.55 -9.14
C GLU A 3 -4.69 -2.09 -10.10
N PHE A 4 -5.88 -1.50 -10.06
CA PHE A 4 -6.95 -1.85 -10.98
C PHE A 4 -6.97 -0.88 -12.16
N VAL A 5 -6.62 -1.39 -13.35
CA VAL A 5 -6.57 -0.61 -14.59
C VAL A 5 -7.98 -0.53 -15.19
N LEU A 6 -8.62 0.63 -15.07
CA LEU A 6 -10.02 0.85 -15.48
C LEU A 6 -10.27 0.55 -16.97
N ARG A 7 -9.37 0.97 -17.86
CA ARG A 7 -9.51 0.80 -19.32
C ARG A 7 -9.65 -0.66 -19.71
N THR A 8 -8.88 -1.54 -19.09
CA THR A 8 -8.85 -2.97 -19.40
C THR A 8 -9.66 -3.81 -18.42
N ARG A 9 -10.15 -3.21 -17.33
CA ARG A 9 -10.82 -3.87 -16.20
C ARG A 9 -10.03 -5.05 -15.65
N ARG A 10 -8.71 -4.85 -15.51
CA ARG A 10 -7.78 -5.88 -15.06
C ARG A 10 -6.92 -5.36 -13.93
N TRP A 11 -6.55 -6.27 -13.05
CA TRP A 11 -5.53 -6.01 -12.05
C TRP A 11 -4.14 -6.11 -12.68
N GLN A 12 -3.29 -5.14 -12.37
CA GLN A 12 -1.87 -5.13 -12.72
C GLN A 12 -1.04 -5.27 -11.44
N ARG A 13 -0.02 -6.13 -11.46
CA ARG A 13 0.86 -6.34 -10.31
C ARG A 13 1.83 -5.18 -10.17
N LEU A 14 1.90 -4.65 -8.95
CA LEU A 14 2.87 -3.67 -8.52
C LEU A 14 3.88 -4.30 -7.55
N PRO A 15 5.03 -3.64 -7.30
CA PRO A 15 5.96 -4.05 -6.25
C PRO A 15 5.25 -4.32 -4.92
N ASP A 16 5.76 -5.28 -4.17
CA ASP A 16 5.22 -5.59 -2.84
C ASP A 16 5.57 -4.48 -1.84
N LEU A 17 4.77 -4.37 -0.78
CA LEU A 17 5.13 -3.50 0.33
C LEU A 17 6.38 -4.07 1.01
N PRO A 18 7.43 -3.25 1.25
CA PRO A 18 8.63 -3.73 1.94
C PRO A 18 8.32 -4.22 3.35
N THR A 19 7.44 -3.51 4.08
CA THR A 19 6.94 -3.94 5.38
C THR A 19 5.56 -4.57 5.24
N PRO A 20 5.39 -5.90 5.45
CA PRO A 20 4.08 -6.52 5.55
C PRO A 20 3.34 -5.89 6.73
N ARG A 21 2.06 -5.51 6.56
CA ARG A 21 1.25 -4.97 7.65
C ARG A 21 -0.25 -5.06 7.39
N HIS A 22 -1.01 -5.21 8.47
CA HIS A 22 -2.48 -5.20 8.48
C HIS A 22 -3.01 -3.91 9.15
N GLY A 23 -4.30 -3.59 8.96
CA GLY A 23 -4.94 -2.46 9.66
C GLY A 23 -4.32 -1.09 9.36
N LEU A 24 -3.79 -0.89 8.15
CA LEU A 24 -3.14 0.34 7.70
C LEU A 24 -4.12 1.31 7.04
N GLY A 25 -3.75 2.60 7.03
CA GLY A 25 -4.36 3.63 6.20
C GLY A 25 -3.58 3.86 4.90
N VAL A 26 -4.23 4.40 3.88
CA VAL A 26 -3.60 4.75 2.59
C VAL A 26 -4.08 6.11 2.12
N VAL A 27 -3.17 6.94 1.58
CA VAL A 27 -3.50 8.21 0.92
C VAL A 27 -2.77 8.31 -0.43
N ALA A 28 -3.40 8.93 -1.41
CA ALA A 28 -2.80 9.24 -2.71
C ALA A 28 -2.44 10.73 -2.80
N TYR A 29 -1.27 11.03 -3.36
CA TYR A 29 -0.85 12.40 -3.67
C TYR A 29 0.05 12.41 -4.91
N GLY A 30 -0.39 13.11 -5.96
CA GLY A 30 0.26 13.04 -7.27
C GLY A 30 0.25 11.62 -7.83
N ASN A 31 1.40 11.14 -8.32
CA ASN A 31 1.58 9.79 -8.85
C ASN A 31 2.09 8.79 -7.80
N ARG A 32 1.75 9.01 -6.53
CA ARG A 32 2.19 8.16 -5.42
C ARG A 32 1.06 7.82 -4.47
N ILE A 33 1.15 6.62 -3.92
CA ILE A 33 0.38 6.19 -2.76
C ILE A 33 1.32 6.09 -1.54
N PHE A 34 0.80 6.41 -0.36
CA PHE A 34 1.49 6.37 0.91
C PHE A 34 0.74 5.46 1.87
N THR A 35 1.45 4.52 2.50
CA THR A 35 0.91 3.64 3.54
C THR A 35 1.26 4.19 4.92
N LEU A 36 0.26 4.24 5.79
CA LEU A 36 0.36 4.83 7.12
C LEU A 36 0.04 3.79 8.19
N ALA A 37 0.84 3.76 9.24
CA ALA A 37 0.66 2.89 10.40
C ALA A 37 0.55 1.39 10.03
N GLY A 38 -0.36 0.66 10.69
CA GLY A 38 -0.61 -0.77 10.52
C GLY A 38 0.40 -1.66 11.24
N GLY A 39 0.00 -2.89 11.55
CA GLY A 39 0.79 -3.84 12.34
C GLY A 39 1.54 -4.86 11.51
N PRO A 40 2.87 -5.03 11.69
CA PRO A 40 3.63 -6.02 10.94
C PRO A 40 3.37 -7.47 11.37
N ARG A 41 2.74 -7.67 12.53
CA ARG A 41 2.39 -8.99 13.07
C ARG A 41 0.98 -8.95 13.69
N PRO A 42 0.22 -10.05 13.70
CA PRO A 42 -1.05 -10.13 14.41
C PRO A 42 -0.93 -9.70 15.88
N GLY A 43 -2.03 -9.24 16.48
CA GLY A 43 -2.08 -8.86 17.90
C GLY A 43 -1.90 -7.37 18.18
N LEU A 44 -2.54 -6.51 17.35
CA LEU A 44 -2.57 -5.05 17.54
C LEU A 44 -1.18 -4.37 17.56
N THR A 45 -0.19 -4.98 16.91
CA THR A 45 1.11 -4.30 16.70
C THR A 45 0.95 -3.10 15.78
N THR A 46 1.86 -2.13 15.85
CA THR A 46 1.86 -0.96 14.99
C THR A 46 3.24 -0.66 14.44
N SER A 47 3.30 -0.07 13.25
CA SER A 47 4.50 0.41 12.59
C SER A 47 4.49 1.93 12.56
N GLY A 48 5.63 2.56 12.85
CA GLY A 48 5.84 3.99 12.68
C GLY A 48 6.31 4.38 11.27
N LEU A 49 6.49 3.43 10.36
CA LEU A 49 7.01 3.69 9.02
C LEU A 49 5.93 4.19 8.08
N VAL A 50 6.24 5.24 7.32
CA VAL A 50 5.50 5.63 6.11
C VAL A 50 6.26 5.11 4.90
N GLU A 51 5.63 4.25 4.11
CA GLU A 51 6.20 3.79 2.85
C GLU A 51 5.42 4.39 1.68
N SER A 52 6.09 4.55 0.54
CA SER A 52 5.45 5.08 -0.67
C SER A 52 5.74 4.22 -1.88
N LEU A 53 4.77 4.19 -2.79
CA LEU A 53 4.86 3.50 -4.07
C LEU A 53 4.42 4.46 -5.17
N ARG A 54 5.16 4.51 -6.29
CA ARG A 54 4.71 5.21 -7.50
C ARG A 54 3.65 4.38 -8.21
N VAL A 55 2.62 5.05 -8.70
CA VAL A 55 1.51 4.49 -9.47
C VAL A 55 1.37 5.27 -10.78
N GLY A 56 0.99 4.61 -11.86
CA GLY A 56 0.93 5.21 -13.21
C GLY A 56 1.36 4.26 -14.32
#